data_AF-A0A945N293-F1
#
_entry.id   AF-A0A945N293-F1
#
_cell.length_a   1.000
_cell.length_b   1.000
_cell.length_c   1.000
_cell.angle_alpha   90.00
_cell.angle_beta   90.00
_cell.angle_gamma   90.00
#
_symmetry.space_group_name_H-M   'P 1'
#
loop_
_entity.id
_entity.type
_entity.pdbx_description
1 polymer ?
#
loop_
_entity_poly.entity_id
_entity_poly.type
_entity_poly.pdbx_seq_one_letter_code
_entity_poly.pdbx_strand_id
1 'polypeptide(L)' 'MNPLYPAAVTLLALLFYMVVTMNSGRNRTKHNIAPPSVTGHEDYERAYRVQMNTLEHMVFFLP' A
#
# COMPACT_ATOMS: atom_id res chain seq x y z
N MET A 1 24.49 16.64 5.75
CA MET A 1 23.03 16.59 5.56
C MET A 1 22.36 16.49 6.92
N ASN A 2 21.31 17.27 7.20
CA ASN A 2 20.56 17.15 8.45
C ASN A 2 19.74 15.84 8.39
N PRO A 3 19.95 14.89 9.32
CA PRO A 3 19.27 13.59 9.31
C PRO A 3 17.74 13.71 9.48
N LEU A 4 17.23 14.86 9.90
CA LEU A 4 15.80 15.11 10.05
C LEU A 4 15.03 14.98 8.72
N TYR A 5 15.61 15.42 7.61
CA TYR A 5 14.95 15.39 6.31
C TYR A 5 14.67 13.96 5.81
N PRO A 6 15.67 13.05 5.70
CA PRO A 6 15.39 11.68 5.29
C PRO A 6 14.47 10.95 6.28
N ALA A 7 14.61 11.18 7.59
CA ALA A 7 13.71 10.60 8.59
C ALA A 7 12.24 11.02 8.38
N ALA A 8 12.00 12.31 8.11
CA ALA A 8 10.66 12.82 7.81
C ALA A 8 10.10 12.20 6.50
N VAL A 9 10.93 12.06 5.46
CA VAL A 9 10.53 11.43 4.19
C VAL A 9 10.16 9.96 4.38
N THR A 10 10.94 9.21 5.15
CA THR A 10 10.64 7.81 5.47
C THR A 10 9.31 7.68 6.22
N LEU A 11 9.04 8.53 7.20
CA LEU A 11 7.76 8.52 7.93
C LEU A 11 6.58 8.84 7.00
N LEU A 12 6.73 9.82 6.10
CA LEU A 12 5.70 10.15 5.11
C LEU A 12 5.46 9.01 4.12
N ALA A 13 6.51 8.32 3.68
CA ALA A 13 6.38 7.17 2.79
C ALA A 13 5.64 6.00 3.45
N LEU A 14 5.95 5.71 4.72
CA LEU A 14 5.23 4.69 5.50
C LEU A 14 3.77 5.08 5.72
N LEU A 15 3.49 6.35 6.01
CA LEU A 15 2.11 6.84 6.15
C LEU A 15 1.33 6.68 4.83
N PHE A 16 1.95 7.03 3.70
CA PHE A 16 1.37 6.82 2.39
C PHE A 16 1.06 5.34 2.13
N TYR A 17 2.01 4.45 2.44
CA TYR A 17 1.79 3.01 2.28
C TYR A 17 0.66 2.46 3.15
N MET A 18 0.51 2.95 4.39
CA MET A 18 -0.62 2.61 5.25
C MET A 18 -1.95 3.03 4.62
N VAL A 19 -2.03 4.22 4.02
CA VAL A 19 -3.24 4.71 3.33
C VAL A 19 -3.60 3.81 2.14
N VAL A 20 -2.62 3.45 1.31
CA VAL A 20 -2.84 2.55 0.16
C VAL A 20 -3.32 1.18 0.62
N THR A 21 -2.70 0.64 1.68
CA THR A 21 -3.09 -0.65 2.28
C THR A 21 -4.51 -0.62 2.84
N MET A 22 -4.88 0.45 3.56
CA MET A 22 -6.25 0.63 4.06
C MET A 22 -7.27 0.72 2.92
N ASN A 23 -6.95 1.38 1.81
CA ASN A 23 -7.84 1.46 0.65
C ASN A 23 -8.03 0.09 -0.04
N SER A 24 -6.98 -0.71 -0.16
CA SER A 24 -7.09 -2.11 -0.62
C SER A 24 -7.99 -2.94 0.31
N GLY A 25 -7.79 -2.81 1.63
CA GLY A 25 -8.63 -3.45 2.65
C GLY A 25 -10.10 -3.00 2.61
N ARG A 26 -10.37 -1.72 2.35
CA ARG A 26 -11.75 -1.19 2.17
C ARG A 26 -12.41 -1.74 0.91
N ASN A 27 -11.66 -1.91 -0.19
CA ASN A 27 -12.20 -2.54 -1.40
C ASN A 27 -12.50 -4.02 -1.17
N ARG A 28 -11.65 -4.71 -0.39
CA ARG A 28 -11.89 -6.10 0.03
C ARG A 28 -13.25 -6.24 0.73
N THR A 29 -13.54 -5.40 1.72
CA THR A 29 -14.81 -5.44 2.45
C THR A 29 -15.99 -5.02 1.57
N LYS A 30 -15.83 -3.96 0.75
CA LYS A 30 -16.85 -3.49 -0.19
C LYS A 30 -17.31 -4.58 -1.17
N HIS A 31 -16.39 -5.40 -1.66
CA HIS A 31 -16.66 -6.45 -2.64
C HIS A 31 -16.75 -7.85 -2.03
N ASN A 32 -16.82 -7.96 -0.70
CA ASN A 32 -16.94 -9.23 0.04
C ASN A 32 -15.88 -10.27 -0.35
N ILE A 33 -14.65 -9.85 -0.64
CA ILE A 33 -13.56 -10.76 -0.99
C ILE A 33 -12.98 -11.36 0.30
N ALA A 34 -13.40 -12.57 0.63
CA ALA A 34 -12.93 -13.25 1.83
C ALA A 34 -11.42 -13.57 1.72
N PRO A 35 -10.61 -13.28 2.76
CA PRO A 35 -9.26 -13.85 2.86
C PRO A 35 -9.32 -15.38 2.81
N PRO A 36 -8.35 -16.07 2.18
CA PRO A 36 -7.09 -15.57 1.62
C PRO A 36 -7.19 -15.10 0.15
N SER A 37 -8.39 -15.00 -0.43
CA SER A 37 -8.52 -14.65 -1.85
C SER A 37 -7.93 -13.26 -2.16
N VAL A 38 -7.22 -13.20 -3.28
CA VAL A 38 -6.66 -11.98 -3.88
C VAL A 38 -7.25 -11.70 -5.27
N THR A 39 -8.25 -12.47 -5.68
CA THR A 39 -8.99 -12.31 -6.94
C THR A 39 -10.49 -12.18 -6.67
N GLY A 40 -11.21 -11.57 -7.60
CA GLY A 40 -12.66 -11.40 -7.53
C GLY A 40 -13.15 -10.20 -8.35
N HIS A 41 -13.43 -9.08 -7.67
CA HIS A 41 -13.90 -7.86 -8.34
C HIS A 41 -12.73 -7.04 -8.90
N GLU A 42 -12.82 -6.58 -10.15
CA GLU A 42 -11.75 -5.81 -10.81
C GLU A 42 -11.23 -4.63 -9.98
N ASP A 43 -12.11 -3.85 -9.35
CA ASP A 43 -11.68 -2.71 -8.52
C ASP A 43 -10.84 -3.14 -7.31
N TYR A 44 -11.15 -4.29 -6.70
CA TYR A 44 -10.32 -4.84 -5.62
C TYR A 44 -8.97 -5.30 -6.18
N GLU A 45 -8.95 -6.01 -7.31
CA GLU A 45 -7.71 -6.47 -7.92
C GLU A 45 -6.79 -5.29 -8.29
N ARG A 46 -7.35 -4.21 -8.88
CA ARG A 46 -6.62 -2.98 -9.17
C ARG A 46 -6.06 -2.34 -7.90
N ALA A 47 -6.88 -2.17 -6.86
CA ALA A 47 -6.44 -1.60 -5.58
C ALA A 47 -5.35 -2.45 -4.90
N TYR A 48 -5.50 -3.77 -4.94
CA TYR A 48 -4.52 -4.72 -4.42
C TYR A 48 -3.20 -4.66 -5.19
N ARG A 49 -3.25 -4.55 -6.53
CA ARG A 49 -2.04 -4.37 -7.35
C ARG A 49 -1.34 -3.03 -7.06
N VAL A 50 -2.07 -1.95 -6.83
CA VAL A 50 -1.47 -0.66 -6.41
C VAL A 50 -0.75 -0.82 -5.07
N GLN A 51 -1.36 -1.49 -4.09
CA GLN A 51 -0.72 -1.79 -2.80
C GLN A 51 0.57 -2.61 -2.98
N MET A 52 0.52 -3.70 -3.75
CA MET A 52 1.67 -4.59 -3.95
C MET A 52 2.80 -3.90 -4.72
N ASN A 53 2.50 -3.21 -5.82
CA ASN A 53 3.50 -2.44 -6.58
C ASN A 53 4.16 -1.36 -5.71
N THR A 54 3.40 -0.73 -4.79
CA THR A 54 3.95 0.25 -3.84
C THR A 54 4.92 -0.42 -2.86
N LEU A 55 4.56 -1.59 -2.33
CA LEU A 55 5.43 -2.38 -1.45
C LEU A 55 6.73 -2.80 -2.14
N GLU A 56 6.64 -3.28 -3.38
CA GLU A 56 7.79 -3.68 -4.18
C GLU A 56 8.76 -2.51 -4.40
N HIS A 57 8.25 -1.31 -4.71
CA HIS A 57 9.09 -0.11 -4.90
C HIS A 57 9.67 0.44 -3.60
N MET A 58 8.99 0.29 -2.45
CA MET A 58 9.51 0.81 -1.17
C MET A 58 10.88 0.25 -0.81
N VAL A 59 11.19 -0.99 -1.20
CA VAL A 59 12.49 -1.64 -0.96
C VAL A 59 13.63 -0.86 -1.62
N PHE A 60 13.40 -0.24 -2.77
CA PHE A 60 14.39 0.57 -3.48
C PHE A 60 14.37 2.04 -3.08
N PHE A 61 13.26 2.52 -2.49
CA PHE A 61 13.08 3.93 -2.14
C PHE A 61 13.65 4.30 -0.76
N LEU A 62 13.54 3.40 0.23
CA LEU A 62 13.99 3.63 1.61
C LEU A 62 15.48 3.44 1.96
N PRO A 63 16.34 2.75 1.15
CA PRO A 63 17.75 2.54 1.49
C PRO A 63 18.61 3.80 1.35
#